data_AF-A0A497X4Q1-F1
#
_entry.id   AF-A0A497X4Q1-F1
#
_cell.length_a   1.000
_cell.length_b   1.000
_cell.length_c   1.000
_cell.angle_alpha   90.00
_cell.angle_beta   90.00
_cell.angle_gamma   90.00
#
_symmetry.space_group_name_H-M   'P 1'
#
loop_
_entity.id
_entity.type
_entity.pdbx_description
1 polymer ?
#
loop_
_entity_poly.entity_id
_entity_poly.type
_entity_poly.pdbx_seq_one_letter_code
_entity_poly.pdbx_strand_id
1 'polypeptide(L)' 'MLTHIALAVGLVLVVEGLVLALAPSRMEDIVKALAEIPPETRRMLGLVTVALGVLCVWISKGAFG' A
#
# COMPACT_ATOMS: atom_id res chain seq x y z
N MET A 1 3.08 10.49 19.93
CA MET A 1 3.86 10.52 18.67
C MET A 1 4.48 9.16 18.35
N LEU A 2 5.41 8.64 19.16
CA LEU A 2 6.07 7.36 18.88
C LEU A 2 5.11 6.17 18.76
N THR A 3 4.08 6.10 19.61
CA THR A 3 3.08 5.02 19.60
C THR A 3 2.28 4.95 18.29
N HIS A 4 2.00 6.09 17.66
CA HIS A 4 1.24 6.14 16.42
C HIS A 4 2.08 5.65 15.24
N ILE A 5 3.38 5.97 15.24
CA ILE A 5 4.34 5.46 14.26
C ILE A 5 4.46 3.95 14.39
N ALA A 6 4.62 3.43 15.62
CA ALA A 6 4.67 2.00 15.87
C ALA A 6 3.39 1.28 15.42
N LEU A 7 2.22 1.87 15.66
CA LEU A 7 0.94 1.35 15.21
C LEU A 7 0.84 1.31 13.67
N ALA A 8 1.20 2.41 12.99
CA ALA A 8 1.17 2.48 11.54
C ALA A 8 2.09 1.43 10.90
N VAL A 9 3.32 1.29 11.42
CA VAL A 9 4.27 0.25 10.96
C VAL A 9 3.73 -1.15 11.25
N GLY A 10 3.18 -1.38 12.45
CA GLY A 10 2.59 -2.67 12.83
C GLY A 10 1.44 -3.08 11.91
N LEU A 11 0.54 -2.15 11.57
CA LEU A 11 -0.57 -2.41 10.65
C LEU A 11 -0.07 -2.75 9.24
N VAL A 12 0.93 -2.03 8.73
CA VAL A 12 1.55 -2.34 7.42
C VAL A 12 2.14 -3.75 7.44
N LEU A 13 2.88 -4.13 8.48
CA LEU A 13 3.46 -5.47 8.61
C LEU A 13 2.39 -6.57 8.68
N VAL A 14 1.30 -6.34 9.41
CA VAL A 14 0.18 -7.30 9.48
C VAL A 14 -0.45 -7.47 8.10
N VAL A 15 -0.74 -6.38 7.38
CA VAL A 15 -1.35 -6.45 6.05
C VAL A 15 -0.44 -7.15 5.04
N GLU A 16 0.83 -6.75 4.95
CA GLU A 16 1.81 -7.36 4.05
C GLU A 16 2.05 -8.84 4.39
N GLY A 17 2.17 -9.16 5.68
CA GLY A 17 2.36 -10.54 6.15
C GLY A 17 1.15 -11.42 5.86
N LEU A 18 -0.08 -10.90 5.96
CA LEU A 18 -1.30 -11.63 5.62
C LEU A 18 -1.37 -11.93 4.12
N VAL A 19 -0.97 -10.98 3.25
CA VAL A 19 -0.92 -11.21 1.81
C VAL A 19 0.05 -12.36 1.49
N LEU A 20 1.24 -12.35 2.10
CA LEU A 20 2.24 -13.41 1.94
C LEU A 20 1.78 -14.76 2.53
N ALA A 21 1.12 -14.76 3.69
CA ALA A 21 0.71 -15.98 4.38
C ALA A 21 -0.53 -16.65 3.74
N LEU A 22 -1.50 -15.87 3.29
CA LEU A 22 -2.78 -16.38 2.79
C LEU A 22 -2.78 -16.61 1.27
N ALA A 23 -2.01 -15.83 0.51
CA ALA A 23 -2.03 -15.90 -0.94
C ALA A 23 -0.62 -15.76 -1.58
N PRO A 24 0.37 -16.59 -1.17
CA PRO A 24 1.74 -16.48 -1.67
C PRO A 24 1.82 -16.64 -3.20
N SER A 25 1.07 -17.57 -3.78
CA SER A 25 1.06 -17.80 -5.24
C SER A 25 0.47 -16.63 -6.03
N ARG A 26 -0.49 -15.89 -5.46
CA ARG A 26 -1.09 -14.72 -6.11
C ARG A 26 -0.12 -13.55 -6.17
N MET A 27 0.80 -13.42 -5.21
CA MET A 27 1.82 -12.38 -5.28
C MET A 27 2.74 -12.57 -6.48
N GLU A 28 3.15 -13.81 -6.78
CA GLU A 28 3.99 -14.07 -7.96
C GLU A 28 3.31 -13.66 -9.26
N ASP A 29 2.02 -13.98 -9.41
CA ASP A 29 1.24 -13.62 -10.60
C ASP A 29 1.09 -12.10 -10.73
N ILE A 30 0.86 -11.40 -9.61
CA ILE A 30 0.77 -9.92 -9.57
C ILE A 30 2.11 -9.31 -9.96
N VAL A 31 3.23 -9.84 -9.46
CA VAL A 31 4.57 -9.34 -9.78
C VAL A 31 4.89 -9.55 -11.27
N LYS A 32 4.54 -10.71 -11.83
CA LYS A 32 4.69 -10.98 -13.28
C LYS A 32 3.84 -10.02 -14.11
N ALA A 33 2.58 -9.82 -13.73
CA ALA A 33 1.70 -8.87 -14.40
C ALA A 33 2.25 -7.44 -14.31
N LEU A 34 2.75 -7.01 -13.15
CA LEU A 34 3.43 -5.72 -13.01
C LEU A 34 4.68 -5.65 -13.89
N ALA A 35 5.44 -6.75 -14.02
CA ALA A 35 6.65 -6.83 -14.82
C ALA A 35 6.41 -6.67 -16.33
N GLU A 36 5.18 -6.84 -16.81
CA GLU A 36 4.79 -6.60 -18.21
C GLU A 36 4.40 -5.14 -18.49
N ILE A 37 4.07 -4.36 -17.45
CA ILE A 37 3.66 -2.95 -17.61
C ILE A 37 4.87 -2.06 -17.97
N PRO A 38 4.75 -1.08 -18.87
CA PRO A 38 5.83 -0.13 -19.14
C PRO A 38 6.27 0.66 -17.89
N PRO A 39 7.55 1.04 -17.76
CA PRO A 39 8.08 1.70 -16.56
C PRO A 39 7.39 3.04 -16.26
N GLU A 40 7.01 3.80 -17.29
CA GLU A 40 6.29 5.06 -17.14
C GLU A 40 4.88 4.86 -16.54
N THR A 41 4.15 3.86 -17.03
CA THR A 41 2.83 3.49 -16.50
C THR A 41 2.92 2.98 -15.06
N ARG A 42 3.94 2.16 -14.72
CA ARG A 42 4.16 1.73 -13.33
C ARG A 42 4.42 2.91 -12.40
N ARG A 43 5.21 3.89 -12.84
CA ARG A 43 5.46 5.11 -12.07
C ARG A 43 4.17 5.89 -11.85
N MET A 44 3.35 6.03 -12.89
CA MET A 44 2.05 6.70 -12.79
C MET A 44 1.12 6.00 -11.80
N LEU A 45 1.02 4.67 -11.85
CA LEU A 45 0.24 3.87 -10.91
C LEU A 45 0.70 4.07 -9.46
N GLY A 46 2.02 4.09 -9.23
CA GLY A 46 2.60 4.39 -7.92
C GLY A 46 2.22 5.78 -7.42
N LEU A 47 2.35 6.80 -8.28
CA LEU A 47 2.00 8.18 -7.93
C LEU A 47 0.51 8.34 -7.61
N VAL A 48 -0.38 7.71 -8.38
CA VAL A 48 -1.83 7.73 -8.13
C VAL A 48 -2.14 7.04 -6.80
N THR A 49 -1.54 5.89 -6.53
CA THR A 49 -1.72 5.16 -5.26
C THR A 49 -1.29 6.00 -4.06
N VAL A 50 -0.13 6.66 -4.16
CA VAL A 50 0.37 7.57 -3.12
C VAL A 50 -0.58 8.76 -2.92
N ALA A 51 -1.02 9.40 -4.01
CA ALA A 51 -1.93 10.54 -3.94
C ALA A 51 -3.26 10.17 -3.27
N LEU A 52 -3.84 9.02 -3.60
CA LEU A 52 -5.04 8.50 -2.97
C LEU A 52 -4.81 8.18 -1.48
N GLY A 53 -3.68 7.57 -1.13
CA GLY A 53 -3.33 7.30 0.27
C GLY A 53 -3.24 8.58 1.11
N VAL A 54 -2.57 9.61 0.59
CA VAL A 54 -2.48 10.92 1.23
C VAL A 54 -3.87 11.56 1.38
N LEU A 55 -4.70 11.51 0.33
CA LEU A 55 -6.06 12.03 0.36
C LEU A 55 -6.92 11.33 1.42
N CYS A 56 -6.85 10.00 1.51
CA CYS A 56 -7.55 9.23 2.53
C CYS A 56 -7.12 9.61 3.95
N VAL A 57 -5.81 9.76 4.19
CA VAL A 57 -5.29 10.22 5.50
C VAL A 57 -5.76 11.63 5.80
N TRP A 58 -5.75 12.53 4.82
CA TRP A 58 -6.20 13.91 4.99
C TRP A 58 -7.68 14.00 5.34
N ILE A 59 -8.54 13.28 4.60
CA ILE A 59 -9.99 13.22 4.88
C ILE A 59 -10.24 12.59 6.25
N SER A 60 -9.56 11.48 6.58
CA SER A 60 -9.75 10.81 7.87
C SER A 60 -9.32 11.72 9.02
N LYS A 61 -8.22 12.45 8.87
CA LYS A 61 -7.77 13.42 9.87
C LYS A 61 -8.69 14.65 9.96
N GLY A 62 -9.29 15.09 8.86
CA GLY A 62 -10.22 16.23 8.86
C GLY A 62 -11.64 15.87 9.33
N ALA A 63 -12.07 14.63 9.17
CA ALA A 63 -13.41 14.16 9.57
C ALA A 63 -13.48 13.64 11.01
N PHE A 64 -12.36 13.18 11.57
CA PHE A 64 -12.28 12.57 12.91
C PHE A 64 -11.25 13.25 13.83
N GLY A 65 -10.68 14.38 13.40
CA GLY A 65 -9.66 15.14 14.14
C GLY A 65 -10.18 16.42 14.77
#